data_AF-A0A0C3JQW3-F1
#
_entry.id   AF-A0A0C3JQW3-F1
#
_cell.length_a   1.000
_cell.length_b   1.000
_cell.length_c   1.000
_cell.angle_alpha   90.00
_cell.angle_beta   90.00
_cell.angle_gamma   90.00
#
_symmetry.space_group_name_H-M   'P 1'
#
loop_
_entity.id
_entity.type
_entity.pdbx_description
1 polymer ?
#
loop_
_entity_poly.entity_id
_entity_poly.type
_entity_poly.pdbx_seq_one_letter_code
_entity_poly.pdbx_strand_id
1 'polypeptide(L)'
;MCDTSQVRGGTGLAPSPDQPVSLPPGLFEALRRPPARNSTARSLQDFDSGVMDVCSTDVTRQGVLKNKYDLTCPRTGCGSIILKSDVGMWVEGAGVEMDDPNRPLHPELTPLPLPPATVHWWLITPSPMEFENIGFTRTVRSNVGETSGPTKKLKFLICAECDLGPLGWTEEGGKEFWLACSRVKYNIQ
;
A
#
# COMPACT_ATOMS: atom_id res chain seq x y z
N MET A 1 -13.22 35.05 -65.80
CA MET A 1 -12.72 34.24 -64.68
C MET A 1 -13.93 33.58 -64.03
N CYS A 2 -14.11 32.28 -64.25
CA CYS A 2 -14.87 31.32 -63.44
C CYS A 2 -14.93 30.02 -64.27
N ASP A 3 -13.98 29.14 -64.00
CA ASP A 3 -13.76 27.89 -64.71
C ASP A 3 -14.64 26.77 -64.15
N THR A 4 -15.00 25.85 -65.03
CA THR A 4 -16.00 24.81 -64.82
C THR A 4 -15.37 23.51 -64.32
N SER A 5 -16.02 22.90 -63.33
CA SER A 5 -15.99 21.50 -62.87
C SER A 5 -14.90 20.55 -63.41
N GLN A 6 -14.08 20.04 -62.48
CA GLN A 6 -13.42 18.74 -62.62
C GLN A 6 -13.69 17.88 -61.38
N VAL A 7 -14.56 16.88 -61.53
CA VAL A 7 -14.81 15.83 -60.54
C VAL A 7 -13.65 14.85 -60.60
N ARG A 8 -12.82 14.77 -59.55
CA ARG A 8 -11.87 13.67 -59.36
C ARG A 8 -12.45 12.68 -58.35
N GLY A 9 -12.76 11.48 -58.83
CA GLY A 9 -13.05 10.33 -58.00
C GLY A 9 -11.84 9.97 -57.15
N GLY A 10 -11.97 10.12 -55.83
CA GLY A 10 -11.07 9.54 -54.85
C GLY A 10 -11.61 8.17 -54.46
N THR A 11 -10.95 7.11 -54.91
CA THR A 11 -11.18 5.74 -54.46
C THR A 11 -10.87 5.63 -52.97
N GLY A 12 -11.93 5.63 -52.15
CA GLY A 12 -11.87 5.16 -50.78
C GLY A 12 -11.64 3.65 -50.78
N LEU A 13 -10.39 3.23 -50.54
CA LEU A 13 -10.08 1.84 -50.23
C LEU A 13 -10.48 1.58 -48.78
N ALA A 14 -11.56 0.81 -48.61
CA ALA A 14 -11.91 0.18 -47.35
C ALA A 14 -10.79 -0.78 -46.92
N PRO A 15 -10.41 -0.84 -45.63
CA PRO A 15 -9.46 -1.83 -45.14
C PRO A 15 -10.06 -3.23 -45.26
N SER A 16 -9.31 -4.15 -45.89
CA SER A 16 -9.67 -5.56 -46.04
C SER A 16 -9.65 -6.28 -44.68
N PRO A 17 -10.53 -7.27 -44.43
CA PRO A 17 -10.68 -7.91 -43.11
C PRO A 17 -9.64 -9.00 -42.78
N ASP A 18 -8.62 -9.24 -43.61
CA ASP A 18 -7.71 -10.39 -43.46
C ASP A 18 -6.22 -9.99 -43.42
N GLN A 19 -5.82 -9.15 -42.45
CA GLN A 19 -4.41 -9.10 -42.05
C GLN A 19 -4.22 -9.92 -40.77
N PRO A 20 -3.45 -11.03 -40.81
CA PRO A 20 -3.04 -11.70 -39.59
C PRO A 20 -2.17 -10.72 -38.79
N VAL A 21 -2.66 -10.32 -37.62
CA VAL A 21 -1.91 -9.49 -36.68
C VAL A 21 -0.69 -10.31 -36.27
N SER A 22 0.47 -10.03 -36.87
CA SER A 22 1.72 -10.68 -36.49
C SER A 22 2.15 -10.12 -35.16
N LEU A 23 2.17 -10.98 -34.13
CA LEU A 23 2.68 -10.58 -32.82
C LEU A 23 4.16 -10.24 -32.98
N PRO A 24 4.61 -9.06 -32.52
CA PRO A 24 6.01 -8.67 -32.65
C PRO A 24 6.91 -9.69 -31.93
N PRO A 25 8.05 -10.05 -32.54
CA PRO A 25 9.00 -10.97 -31.92
C PRO A 25 9.42 -10.42 -30.56
N GLY A 26 9.39 -11.29 -29.54
CA GLY A 26 9.72 -10.91 -28.16
C GLY A 26 8.54 -10.49 -27.29
N LEU A 27 7.29 -10.42 -27.79
CA LEU A 27 6.12 -10.12 -26.96
C LEU A 27 5.94 -11.16 -25.82
N PHE A 28 6.06 -12.44 -26.13
CA PHE A 28 5.98 -13.50 -25.12
C PHE A 28 7.13 -13.45 -24.11
N GLU A 29 8.30 -12.98 -24.52
CA GLU A 29 9.46 -12.81 -23.65
C GLU A 29 9.29 -11.57 -22.75
N ALA A 30 8.70 -10.49 -23.28
CA ALA A 30 8.32 -9.31 -22.51
C ALA A 30 7.24 -9.63 -21.48
N LEU A 31 6.24 -10.46 -21.82
CA LEU A 31 5.20 -10.92 -20.88
C LEU A 31 5.76 -11.85 -19.79
N ARG A 32 6.80 -12.60 -20.10
CA ARG A 32 7.49 -13.49 -19.15
C ARG A 32 8.52 -12.77 -18.28
N ARG A 33 8.97 -11.59 -18.70
CA ARG A 33 9.92 -10.79 -17.93
C ARG A 33 9.22 -10.35 -16.63
N PRO A 34 9.73 -10.73 -15.45
CA PRO A 34 9.26 -10.14 -14.20
C PRO A 34 9.42 -8.62 -14.32
N PRO A 35 8.42 -7.82 -13.92
CA PRO A 35 8.58 -6.37 -13.95
C PRO A 35 9.84 -6.01 -13.18
N ALA A 36 10.78 -5.33 -13.85
CA ALA A 36 11.96 -4.79 -13.21
C ALA A 36 11.53 -3.61 -12.34
N ARG A 37 10.92 -3.89 -11.20
CA ARG A 37 10.76 -2.90 -10.14
C ARG A 37 12.12 -2.78 -9.47
N ASN A 38 12.94 -1.86 -9.98
CA ASN A 38 14.02 -1.26 -9.20
C ASN A 38 13.36 -0.52 -8.04
N SER A 39 13.04 -1.26 -6.98
CA SER A 39 12.40 -0.74 -5.79
C SER A 39 13.40 0.14 -5.09
N THR A 40 13.29 1.46 -5.25
CA THR A 40 13.91 2.45 -4.37
C THR A 40 13.24 2.47 -2.98
N ALA A 41 12.32 1.53 -2.73
CA ALA A 41 11.63 1.42 -1.46
C ALA A 41 12.58 0.96 -0.35
N ARG A 42 12.62 1.73 0.73
CA ARG A 42 13.48 1.51 1.90
C ARG A 42 12.64 1.19 3.14
N SER A 43 13.19 0.39 4.04
CA SER A 43 12.57 0.11 5.33
C SER A 43 12.82 1.28 6.29
N LEU A 44 12.00 1.42 7.34
CA LEU A 44 12.19 2.50 8.32
C LEU A 44 13.59 2.51 8.95
N GLN A 45 14.17 1.32 9.16
CA GLN A 45 15.51 1.14 9.75
C GLN A 45 16.64 1.68 8.85
N ASP A 46 16.37 1.89 7.56
CA ASP A 46 17.37 2.41 6.64
C ASP A 46 17.53 3.94 6.77
N PHE A 47 16.64 4.64 7.50
CA PHE A 47 16.66 6.10 7.65
C PHE A 47 17.40 6.52 8.93
N ASP A 48 18.35 7.46 8.79
CA ASP A 48 19.24 7.87 9.90
C ASP A 48 18.47 8.57 11.04
N SER A 49 17.48 9.41 10.71
CA SER A 49 16.63 10.09 11.70
C SER A 49 15.34 9.32 11.99
N GLY A 50 15.25 8.05 11.57
CA GLY A 50 14.10 7.18 11.78
C GLY A 50 12.80 7.76 11.20
N VAL A 51 11.76 7.86 12.04
CA VAL A 51 10.42 8.29 11.59
C VAL A 51 10.38 9.74 11.09
N MET A 52 11.29 10.59 11.56
CA MET A 52 11.31 12.00 11.16
C MET A 52 11.66 12.18 9.67
N ASP A 53 12.49 11.30 9.09
CA ASP A 53 12.87 11.39 7.67
C ASP A 53 11.73 11.02 6.73
N VAL A 54 10.72 10.29 7.24
CA VAL A 54 9.55 9.82 6.50
C VAL A 54 8.28 10.61 6.83
N CYS A 55 8.40 11.67 7.64
CA CYS A 55 7.32 12.60 7.96
C CYS A 55 7.38 13.87 7.12
N SER A 56 6.21 14.37 6.70
CA SER A 56 5.97 15.71 6.15
C SER A 56 5.02 16.48 7.07
N THR A 57 5.13 17.80 7.13
CA THR A 57 4.16 18.63 7.87
C THR A 57 2.89 18.81 7.04
N ASP A 58 1.71 18.59 7.62
CA ASP A 58 0.44 18.85 6.96
C ASP A 58 0.27 20.37 6.71
N VAL A 59 0.12 20.75 5.45
CA VAL A 59 -0.09 22.15 5.05
C VAL A 59 -1.42 22.73 5.57
N THR A 60 -2.39 21.87 5.89
CA THR A 60 -3.73 22.28 6.31
C THR A 60 -3.90 22.34 7.84
N ARG A 61 -3.16 21.51 8.58
CA ARG A 61 -3.30 21.35 10.03
C ARG A 61 -1.95 21.50 10.72
N GLN A 62 -1.77 22.62 11.42
CA GLN A 62 -0.55 22.87 12.18
C GLN A 62 -0.30 21.78 13.22
N GLY A 63 0.93 21.24 13.24
CA GLY A 63 1.36 20.23 14.20
C GLY A 63 1.04 18.78 13.83
N VAL A 64 0.32 18.53 12.72
CA VAL A 64 0.08 17.18 12.22
C VAL A 64 1.21 16.78 11.27
N LEU A 65 1.82 15.62 11.53
CA LEU A 65 2.78 15.00 10.63
C LEU A 65 2.07 13.94 9.78
N LYS A 66 2.42 13.88 8.50
CA LYS A 66 1.91 12.93 7.52
C LYS A 66 3.01 12.10 6.90
N ASN A 67 2.67 11.00 6.24
CA ASN A 67 3.66 10.20 5.53
C ASN A 67 4.17 10.93 4.28
N LYS A 68 5.48 11.19 4.23
CA LYS A 68 6.13 11.89 3.13
C LYS A 68 6.16 11.09 1.82
N TYR A 69 6.20 9.76 1.92
CA TYR A 69 6.37 8.85 0.79
C TYR A 69 5.18 7.89 0.66
N ASP A 70 4.98 7.37 -0.54
CA ASP A 70 4.07 6.24 -0.78
C ASP A 70 4.56 5.03 0.03
N LEU A 71 3.64 4.38 0.74
CA LEU A 71 3.89 3.18 1.53
C LEU A 71 3.64 1.93 0.69
N THR A 72 4.55 0.98 0.75
CA THR A 72 4.53 -0.24 -0.04
C THR A 72 4.65 -1.48 0.83
N CYS A 73 4.17 -2.60 0.31
CA CYS A 73 4.29 -3.90 0.94
C CYS A 73 5.78 -4.22 1.23
N PRO A 74 6.14 -4.65 2.46
CA PRO A 74 7.53 -4.92 2.80
C PRO A 74 8.08 -6.15 2.07
N ARG A 75 7.20 -7.01 1.50
CA ARG A 75 7.60 -8.25 0.84
C ARG A 75 8.51 -8.00 -0.35
N THR A 76 9.67 -8.64 -0.36
CA THR A 76 10.60 -8.58 -1.49
C THR A 76 9.94 -9.15 -2.74
N GLY A 77 9.88 -8.35 -3.80
CA GLY A 77 9.26 -8.71 -5.07
C GLY A 77 7.76 -8.42 -5.20
N CYS A 78 7.05 -8.04 -4.14
CA CYS A 78 5.65 -7.61 -4.24
C CYS A 78 5.56 -6.14 -4.67
N GLY A 79 5.98 -5.21 -3.80
CA GLY A 79 5.94 -3.77 -4.08
C GLY A 79 4.53 -3.21 -4.29
N SER A 80 3.47 -3.91 -3.82
CA SER A 80 2.11 -3.37 -3.82
C SER A 80 2.06 -2.05 -3.07
N ILE A 81 1.41 -1.03 -3.65
CA ILE A 81 1.23 0.26 -2.98
C ILE A 81 0.08 0.08 -1.98
N ILE A 82 0.37 0.31 -0.71
CA ILE A 82 -0.58 0.21 0.39
C ILE A 82 -1.26 1.56 0.63
N LEU A 83 -0.49 2.64 0.64
CA LEU A 83 -0.97 3.98 0.96
C LEU A 83 -0.22 5.04 0.16
N LYS A 84 -0.91 6.06 -0.32
CA LYS A 84 -0.29 7.23 -0.96
C LYS A 84 0.35 8.18 0.05
N SER A 85 1.31 8.94 -0.42
CA SER A 85 1.89 10.09 0.29
C SER A 85 0.80 11.07 0.78
N ASP A 86 1.05 11.70 1.91
CA ASP A 86 0.21 12.69 2.58
C ASP A 86 -1.20 12.22 3.01
N VAL A 87 -1.41 10.90 3.15
CA VAL A 87 -2.68 10.31 3.61
C VAL A 87 -2.65 9.95 5.09
N GLY A 88 -1.66 9.16 5.52
CA GLY A 88 -1.54 8.66 6.88
C GLY A 88 -1.00 9.72 7.83
N MET A 89 -1.64 9.88 8.99
CA MET A 89 -1.18 10.79 10.05
C MET A 89 -0.25 10.04 11.02
N TRP A 90 0.90 10.61 11.34
CA TRP A 90 1.82 10.01 12.30
C TRP A 90 1.26 10.13 13.72
N VAL A 91 1.29 9.01 14.45
CA VAL A 91 0.92 8.93 15.86
C VAL A 91 1.91 8.01 16.58
N GLU A 92 2.40 8.44 17.74
CA GLU A 92 3.06 7.54 18.68
C GLU A 92 2.04 7.00 19.67
N GLY A 93 1.96 5.68 19.80
CA GLY A 93 0.97 5.02 20.65
C GLY A 93 1.49 3.69 21.22
N ALA A 94 0.70 3.07 22.09
CA ALA A 94 1.07 1.77 22.66
C ALA A 94 1.24 0.70 21.56
N GLY A 95 2.17 -0.22 21.78
CA GLY A 95 2.24 -1.45 21.00
C GLY A 95 0.93 -2.24 21.10
N VAL A 96 0.63 -3.05 20.08
CA VAL A 96 -0.49 -3.99 20.09
C VAL A 96 0.06 -5.35 19.72
N GLU A 97 -0.29 -6.36 20.51
CA GLU A 97 0.03 -7.75 20.18
C GLU A 97 -0.81 -8.17 18.97
N MET A 98 -0.16 -8.20 17.80
CA MET A 98 -0.77 -8.60 16.54
C MET A 98 -0.28 -9.95 16.03
N ASP A 99 0.87 -10.41 16.52
CA ASP A 99 1.50 -11.63 16.04
C ASP A 99 0.88 -12.85 16.74
N ASP A 100 0.63 -13.92 15.98
CA ASP A 100 0.07 -15.16 16.55
C ASP A 100 1.17 -15.90 17.33
N PRO A 101 0.99 -16.17 18.64
CA PRO A 101 2.00 -16.84 19.45
C PRO A 101 2.32 -18.26 18.97
N ASN A 102 1.42 -18.90 18.21
CA ASN A 102 1.60 -20.25 17.70
C ASN A 102 2.17 -20.29 16.29
N ARG A 103 2.39 -19.13 15.65
CA ARG A 103 2.89 -19.06 14.28
C ARG A 103 4.17 -18.20 14.23
N PRO A 104 5.25 -18.69 13.62
CA PRO A 104 6.44 -17.88 13.45
C PRO A 104 6.12 -16.65 12.59
N LEU A 105 6.61 -15.48 13.02
CA LEU A 105 6.50 -14.23 12.28
C LEU A 105 7.24 -14.39 10.94
N HIS A 106 6.67 -13.81 9.87
CA HIS A 106 7.33 -13.82 8.58
C HIS A 106 8.65 -13.02 8.66
N PRO A 107 9.79 -13.51 8.10
CA PRO A 107 11.10 -12.87 8.27
C PRO A 107 11.19 -11.41 7.82
N GLU A 108 10.31 -11.00 6.89
CA GLU A 108 10.26 -9.63 6.37
C GLU A 108 9.36 -8.69 7.20
N LEU A 109 8.75 -9.18 8.27
CA LEU A 109 7.98 -8.36 9.21
C LEU A 109 8.83 -8.09 10.45
N THR A 110 9.03 -6.82 10.75
CA THR A 110 9.70 -6.40 11.98
C THR A 110 8.82 -6.78 13.19
N PRO A 111 9.37 -7.47 14.21
CA PRO A 111 8.68 -7.68 15.48
C PRO A 111 8.29 -6.35 16.11
N LEU A 112 7.08 -6.26 16.65
CA LEU A 112 6.64 -5.06 17.35
C LEU A 112 6.88 -5.20 18.85
N PRO A 113 7.28 -4.11 19.53
CA PRO A 113 7.45 -4.14 20.96
C PRO A 113 6.08 -4.30 21.64
N LEU A 114 6.05 -5.12 22.69
CA LEU A 114 4.83 -5.36 23.46
C LEU A 114 4.56 -4.19 24.43
N PRO A 115 3.28 -3.95 24.80
CA PRO A 115 2.95 -3.02 25.88
C PRO A 115 3.80 -3.29 27.14
N PRO A 116 4.28 -2.24 27.83
CA PRO A 116 3.91 -0.82 27.72
C PRO A 116 4.74 0.00 26.73
N ALA A 117 5.59 -0.62 25.91
CA ALA A 117 6.42 0.10 24.96
C ALA A 117 5.59 0.79 23.85
N THR A 118 6.11 1.91 23.33
CA THR A 118 5.48 2.67 22.26
C THR A 118 5.94 2.24 20.87
N VAL A 119 5.08 2.49 19.89
CA VAL A 119 5.28 2.20 18.46
C VAL A 119 4.85 3.41 17.66
N HIS A 120 5.52 3.64 16.53
CA HIS A 120 5.09 4.63 15.55
C HIS A 120 4.06 4.02 14.59
N TRP A 121 2.94 4.73 14.45
CA TRP A 121 1.83 4.34 13.62
C TRP A 121 1.54 5.41 12.57
N TRP A 122 1.13 4.95 11.39
CA TRP A 122 0.32 5.74 10.49
C TRP A 122 -1.14 5.47 10.82
N LEU A 123 -1.86 6.52 11.23
CA LEU A 123 -3.30 6.52 11.46
C LEU A 123 -4.01 6.98 10.18
N ILE A 124 -4.87 6.12 9.64
CA ILE A 124 -5.68 6.38 8.47
C ILE A 124 -7.15 6.49 8.91
N THR A 125 -7.82 7.52 8.42
CA THR A 125 -9.23 7.85 8.70
C THR A 125 -9.82 8.60 7.51
N PRO A 126 -11.14 8.60 7.28
CA PRO A 126 -12.18 7.95 8.10
C PRO A 126 -12.61 6.58 7.56
N SER A 127 -12.02 6.14 6.46
CA SER A 127 -12.53 5.05 5.63
C SER A 127 -11.40 4.15 5.16
N PRO A 128 -11.65 2.84 4.96
CA PRO A 128 -10.67 1.95 4.34
C PRO A 128 -10.40 2.30 2.86
N MET A 129 -11.24 3.14 2.24
CA MET A 129 -11.07 3.60 0.85
C MET A 129 -9.86 4.53 0.65
N GLU A 130 -9.24 4.99 1.73
CA GLU A 130 -7.99 5.77 1.67
C GLU A 130 -6.77 4.90 1.33
N PHE A 131 -6.89 3.57 1.47
CA PHE A 131 -5.85 2.63 1.06
C PHE A 131 -5.95 2.29 -0.41
N GLU A 132 -4.80 2.02 -1.02
CA GLU A 132 -4.70 1.59 -2.41
C GLU A 132 -4.95 0.07 -2.53
N ASN A 133 -4.14 -0.75 -1.83
CA ASN A 133 -4.22 -2.23 -1.91
C ASN A 133 -4.07 -2.89 -0.53
N ILE A 134 -5.09 -2.73 0.33
CA ILE A 134 -5.12 -3.37 1.65
C ILE A 134 -6.22 -4.44 1.75
N GLY A 135 -5.90 -5.54 2.41
CA GLY A 135 -6.83 -6.59 2.81
C GLY A 135 -7.10 -6.57 4.32
N PHE A 136 -8.21 -7.19 4.73
CA PHE A 136 -8.61 -7.34 6.13
C PHE A 136 -8.78 -8.81 6.47
N THR A 137 -8.21 -9.25 7.58
CA THR A 137 -8.44 -10.61 8.07
C THR A 137 -9.87 -10.79 8.57
N ARG A 138 -10.23 -12.05 8.84
CA ARG A 138 -11.37 -12.33 9.71
C ARG A 138 -11.14 -11.71 11.08
N THR A 139 -12.25 -11.40 11.74
CA THR A 139 -12.24 -10.81 13.07
C THR A 139 -11.63 -11.78 14.09
N VAL A 140 -10.66 -11.29 14.86
CA VAL A 140 -10.01 -12.00 15.98
C VAL A 140 -10.48 -11.37 17.29
N ARG A 141 -10.71 -12.19 18.31
CA ARG A 141 -11.01 -11.68 19.66
C ARG A 141 -9.71 -11.23 20.29
N SER A 142 -9.63 -9.95 20.67
CA SER A 142 -8.48 -9.46 21.42
C SER A 142 -8.53 -10.03 22.83
N ASN A 143 -7.46 -10.71 23.26
CA ASN A 143 -7.25 -11.11 24.65
C ASN A 143 -6.53 -10.00 25.45
N VAL A 144 -6.37 -8.80 24.87
CA VAL A 144 -5.69 -7.68 25.52
C VAL A 144 -6.55 -7.19 26.69
N GLY A 145 -6.18 -7.65 27.90
CA GLY A 145 -6.64 -7.13 29.18
C GLY A 145 -7.90 -7.80 29.72
N GLU A 146 -7.72 -8.84 30.54
CA GLU A 146 -8.68 -9.23 31.59
C GLU A 146 -8.82 -8.10 32.62
N THR A 147 -9.46 -7.00 32.22
CA THR A 147 -9.91 -5.93 33.13
C THR A 147 -11.11 -5.25 32.50
N SER A 148 -12.29 -5.76 32.85
CA SER A 148 -13.52 -4.97 32.99
C SER A 148 -13.88 -4.00 31.84
N GLY A 149 -13.94 -4.49 30.61
CA GLY A 149 -14.46 -3.74 29.45
C GLY A 149 -14.94 -4.67 28.34
N PRO A 150 -15.75 -4.18 27.37
CA PRO A 150 -16.17 -4.99 26.23
C PRO A 150 -14.94 -5.42 25.43
N THR A 151 -14.71 -6.73 25.32
CA THR A 151 -13.67 -7.33 24.47
C THR A 151 -13.83 -6.82 23.04
N LYS A 152 -12.95 -5.90 22.65
CA LYS A 152 -12.98 -5.33 21.31
C LYS A 152 -12.50 -6.37 20.30
N LYS A 153 -13.27 -6.49 19.22
CA LYS A 153 -13.00 -7.38 18.11
C LYS A 153 -12.08 -6.67 17.13
N LEU A 154 -10.95 -7.28 16.80
CA LEU A 154 -9.93 -6.69 15.94
C LEU A 154 -9.93 -7.36 14.57
N LYS A 155 -9.58 -6.58 13.55
CA LYS A 155 -9.20 -7.09 12.23
C LYS A 155 -7.77 -6.64 11.95
N PHE A 156 -6.97 -7.53 11.39
CA PHE A 156 -5.62 -7.18 10.99
C PHE A 156 -5.57 -6.78 9.52
N LEU A 157 -4.67 -5.84 9.24
CA LEU A 157 -4.41 -5.33 7.90
C LEU A 157 -3.34 -6.21 7.25
N ILE A 158 -3.59 -6.66 6.03
CA ILE A 158 -2.68 -7.49 5.23
C ILE A 158 -2.51 -6.87 3.85
N CYS A 159 -1.41 -7.20 3.16
CA CYS A 159 -1.25 -6.81 1.76
C CYS A 159 -2.29 -7.52 0.89
N ALA A 160 -3.04 -6.78 0.06
CA ALA A 160 -4.08 -7.36 -0.79
C ALA A 160 -3.54 -8.23 -1.95
N GLU A 161 -2.27 -8.09 -2.32
CA GLU A 161 -1.68 -8.83 -3.45
C GLU A 161 -1.03 -10.15 -3.03
N CYS A 162 -0.37 -10.17 -1.87
CA CYS A 162 0.49 -11.29 -1.46
C CYS A 162 0.16 -11.87 -0.09
N ASP A 163 -0.93 -11.39 0.53
CA ASP A 163 -1.46 -11.77 1.84
C ASP A 163 -0.46 -11.67 3.01
N LEU A 164 0.64 -10.91 2.82
CA LEU A 164 1.61 -10.69 3.89
C LEU A 164 1.02 -9.76 4.96
N GLY A 165 1.08 -10.19 6.22
CA GLY A 165 0.75 -9.40 7.39
C GLY A 165 0.92 -10.19 8.69
N PRO A 166 0.58 -9.59 9.85
CA PRO A 166 -0.20 -8.36 9.98
C PRO A 166 0.67 -7.09 9.83
N LEU A 167 0.26 -6.17 8.96
CA LEU A 167 0.89 -4.86 8.76
C LEU A 167 0.37 -3.81 9.75
N GLY A 168 -0.83 -4.04 10.30
CA GLY A 168 -1.55 -3.12 11.15
C GLY A 168 -2.86 -3.72 11.65
N TRP A 169 -3.70 -2.89 12.28
CA TRP A 169 -4.96 -3.31 12.88
C TRP A 169 -6.07 -2.25 12.79
N THR A 170 -7.30 -2.70 12.99
CA THR A 170 -8.47 -1.84 13.16
C THR A 170 -9.50 -2.54 14.06
N GLU A 171 -10.34 -1.75 14.72
CA GLU A 171 -11.49 -2.27 15.47
C GLU A 171 -12.63 -2.61 14.51
N GLU A 172 -13.37 -3.68 14.79
CA GLU A 172 -14.54 -4.05 13.99
C GLU A 172 -15.59 -2.93 14.01
N GLY A 173 -15.89 -2.35 12.84
CA GLY A 173 -16.82 -1.21 12.71
C GLY A 173 -16.19 0.15 13.03
N GLY A 174 -14.89 0.19 13.34
CA GLY A 174 -14.13 1.42 13.54
C GLY A 174 -13.90 2.22 12.25
N LYS A 175 -13.47 3.47 12.43
CA LYS A 175 -13.06 4.39 11.34
C LYS A 175 -11.58 4.72 11.35
N GLU A 176 -10.85 4.07 12.27
CA GLU A 176 -9.44 4.26 12.51
C GLU A 176 -8.69 2.99 12.10
N PHE A 177 -7.68 3.17 11.27
CA PHE A 177 -6.85 2.09 10.75
C PHE A 177 -5.40 2.41 11.09
N TRP A 178 -4.77 1.52 11.83
CA TRP A 178 -3.45 1.73 12.41
C TRP A 178 -2.44 0.86 11.67
N LEU A 179 -1.53 1.48 10.94
CA LEU A 179 -0.49 0.79 10.16
C LEU A 179 0.87 1.02 10.80
N ALA A 180 1.60 -0.05 11.12
CA ALA A 180 2.88 0.08 11.81
C ALA A 180 3.96 0.64 10.87
N CYS A 181 4.62 1.73 11.24
CA CYS A 181 5.64 2.38 10.41
C CYS A 181 6.81 1.46 10.07
N SER A 182 7.09 0.46 10.91
CA SER A 182 8.18 -0.53 10.75
C SER A 182 7.79 -1.77 9.93
N ARG A 183 6.51 -1.92 9.55
CA ARG A 183 6.00 -3.04 8.75
C ARG A 183 5.60 -2.65 7.32
N VAL A 184 6.12 -1.52 6.85
CA VAL A 184 5.96 -1.04 5.48
C VAL A 184 7.30 -0.55 4.93
N LYS A 185 7.41 -0.44 3.62
CA LYS A 185 8.55 0.21 2.95
C LYS A 185 8.12 1.54 2.34
N TYR A 186 9.02 2.50 2.33
CA TYR A 186 8.81 3.86 1.84
C TYR A 186 9.39 4.01 0.45
N ASN A 187 8.55 4.27 -0.55
CA ASN A 187 8.98 4.45 -1.93
C ASN A 187 9.60 5.84 -2.12
N ILE A 188 10.94 5.91 -2.14
CA ILE A 188 11.67 7.16 -2.36
C ILE A 188 11.83 7.34 -3.87
N GLN A 189 11.00 8.19 -4.46
CA GLN A 189 11.12 8.62 -5.85
C GLN A 189 11.47 10.10 -5.92
#